data_AF-A0A6P6ISX4-F1
#
_entry.id   AF-A0A6P6ISX4-F1
#
_cell.length_a   1.000
_cell.length_b   1.000
_cell.length_c   1.000
_cell.angle_alpha   90.00
_cell.angle_beta   90.00
_cell.angle_gamma   90.00
#
_symmetry.space_group_name_H-M   'P 1'
#
loop_
_entity.id
_entity.type
_entity.pdbx_description
1 polymer ?
#
loop_
_entity_poly.entity_id
_entity_poly.type
_entity_poly.pdbx_seq_one_letter_code
_entity_poly.pdbx_strand_id
1 'polypeptide(L)'
;MDLKVLLSSLNDFASLSLAESWDNVGLLVEPSPPHTVNTLFLTNDLTEEVMEEALQKKSDLILSYHPPIFRPLTHITWKTWKERLVIQALENRVGIYSPHTAYDAAPQGVNSWLAKGLGVCTSRPIHPSKAANYPTGGTHRVEFSVNSTQHLDKVISAVKEIANISITSFSTRTDDEEQTRISLNCSQEALLQVMAFLSQNRQFYQKTEILLLEKSLQSESWPCVLVLGAPCCRG
;
A
#
# COMPACT_ATOMS: atom_id res chain seq x y z
N MET A 1 4.11 14.35 7.74
CA MET A 1 4.65 14.03 6.39
C MET A 1 3.88 14.84 5.35
N ASP A 2 4.53 15.37 4.31
CA ASP A 2 3.83 16.05 3.22
C ASP A 2 2.87 15.08 2.50
N LEU A 3 1.67 15.56 2.12
CA LEU A 3 0.65 14.72 1.50
C LEU A 3 1.15 14.02 0.23
N LYS A 4 1.90 14.71 -0.64
CA LYS A 4 2.38 14.10 -1.90
C LYS A 4 3.39 13.00 -1.63
N VAL A 5 4.26 13.20 -0.64
CA VAL A 5 5.21 12.17 -0.18
C VAL A 5 4.47 10.95 0.36
N LEU A 6 3.43 11.16 1.18
CA LEU A 6 2.61 10.06 1.69
C LEU A 6 1.91 9.29 0.55
N LEU A 7 1.31 9.99 -0.40
CA LEU A 7 0.63 9.35 -1.55
C LEU A 7 1.60 8.56 -2.43
N SER A 8 2.83 9.06 -2.61
CA SER A 8 3.89 8.30 -3.29
C SER A 8 4.19 7.00 -2.55
N SER A 9 4.36 7.06 -1.22
CA SER A 9 4.61 5.86 -0.40
C SER A 9 3.44 4.86 -0.43
N LEU A 10 2.20 5.33 -0.44
CA LEU A 10 1.02 4.46 -0.59
C LEU A 10 0.97 3.78 -1.97
N ASN A 11 1.30 4.53 -3.03
CA ASN A 11 1.37 3.99 -4.38
C ASN A 11 2.56 3.03 -4.58
N ASP A 12 3.66 3.25 -3.87
CA ASP A 12 4.78 2.30 -3.81
C ASP A 12 4.35 1.00 -3.12
N PHE A 13 3.54 1.07 -2.07
CA PHE A 13 3.02 -0.14 -1.43
C PHE A 13 2.17 -0.95 -2.41
N ALA A 14 1.16 -0.31 -3.00
CA ALA A 14 0.30 -0.89 -4.02
C ALA A 14 -0.09 0.17 -5.06
N SER A 15 0.25 -0.09 -6.32
CA SER A 15 -0.08 0.83 -7.39
C SER A 15 -1.56 1.02 -7.56
N LEU A 16 -1.94 2.25 -7.86
CA LEU A 16 -3.24 2.50 -8.46
C LEU A 16 -3.39 1.84 -9.85
N SER A 17 -2.29 1.52 -10.56
CA SER A 17 -2.36 0.79 -11.84
C SER A 17 -2.84 -0.65 -11.72
N LEU A 18 -2.81 -1.22 -10.51
CA LEU A 18 -3.28 -2.57 -10.22
C LEU A 18 -4.80 -2.63 -10.08
N ALA A 19 -5.44 -1.48 -9.85
CA ALA A 19 -6.88 -1.40 -9.72
C ALA A 19 -7.58 -1.82 -11.01
N GLU A 20 -8.78 -2.36 -10.86
CA GLU A 20 -9.63 -2.70 -11.98
C GLU A 20 -10.05 -1.43 -12.75
N SER A 21 -10.26 -1.56 -14.07
CA SER A 21 -10.53 -0.41 -14.93
C SER A 21 -11.85 0.31 -14.64
N TRP A 22 -12.77 -0.34 -13.91
CA TRP A 22 -14.06 0.22 -13.51
C TRP A 22 -14.02 0.91 -12.14
N ASP A 23 -12.90 0.79 -11.42
CA ASP A 23 -12.78 1.23 -10.04
C ASP A 23 -12.44 2.73 -9.93
N ASN A 24 -12.72 3.33 -8.78
CA ASN A 24 -12.33 4.70 -8.47
C ASN A 24 -11.39 4.74 -7.26
N VAL A 25 -10.09 4.73 -7.54
CA VAL A 25 -9.02 4.62 -6.56
C VAL A 25 -8.14 5.87 -6.51
N GLY A 26 -7.35 6.00 -5.46
CA GLY A 26 -6.43 7.11 -5.25
C GLY A 26 -6.99 8.19 -4.32
N LEU A 27 -6.49 9.41 -4.47
CA LEU A 27 -6.94 10.56 -3.69
C LEU A 27 -8.28 11.06 -4.25
N LEU A 28 -9.35 10.85 -3.48
CA LEU A 28 -10.73 11.19 -3.86
C LEU A 28 -11.12 12.60 -3.43
N VAL A 29 -10.59 13.06 -2.29
CA VAL A 29 -10.76 14.43 -1.79
C VAL A 29 -9.39 14.96 -1.38
N GLU A 30 -8.95 16.01 -2.06
CA GLU A 30 -7.67 16.68 -1.80
C GLU A 30 -7.90 17.98 -0.99
N PRO A 31 -7.30 18.11 0.21
CA PRO A 31 -7.29 19.37 0.95
C PRO A 31 -6.39 20.40 0.25
N SER A 32 -6.71 21.69 0.39
CA SER A 32 -5.93 22.76 -0.23
C SER A 32 -4.46 22.74 0.21
N PRO A 33 -3.48 22.81 -0.72
CA PRO A 33 -2.07 22.82 -0.36
C PRO A 33 -1.64 24.15 0.30
N PRO A 34 -0.57 24.15 1.12
CA PRO A 34 0.19 22.98 1.56
C PRO A 34 -0.61 22.12 2.56
N HIS A 35 -0.42 20.81 2.53
CA HIS A 35 -1.10 19.87 3.44
C HIS A 35 -0.12 18.88 4.06
N THR A 36 0.00 18.94 5.38
CA THR A 36 0.85 18.03 6.16
C THR A 36 -0.05 17.02 6.85
N VAL A 37 0.24 15.74 6.65
CA VAL A 37 -0.44 14.63 7.33
C VAL A 37 0.37 14.23 8.56
N ASN A 38 -0.20 14.48 9.74
CA ASN A 38 0.31 14.02 11.03
C ASN A 38 -0.47 12.80 11.51
N THR A 39 -1.77 12.77 11.26
CA THR A 39 -2.67 11.67 11.65
C THR A 39 -3.33 11.05 10.43
N LEU A 40 -3.08 9.76 10.20
CA LEU A 40 -3.75 8.95 9.17
C LEU A 40 -4.80 8.05 9.85
N PHE A 41 -6.05 8.18 9.44
CA PHE A 41 -7.15 7.33 9.91
C PHE A 41 -7.42 6.21 8.90
N LEU A 42 -7.57 4.98 9.36
CA LEU A 42 -7.83 3.82 8.50
C LEU A 42 -9.25 3.31 8.75
N THR A 43 -10.02 3.06 7.69
CA THR A 43 -11.34 2.42 7.79
C THR A 43 -11.60 1.51 6.60
N ASN A 44 -12.52 0.54 6.77
CA ASN A 44 -13.06 -0.22 5.65
C ASN A 44 -14.08 0.62 4.86
N ASP A 45 -15.06 1.17 5.59
CA ASP A 45 -16.14 1.99 5.06
C ASP A 45 -16.18 3.34 5.76
N LEU A 46 -16.23 4.42 4.99
CA LEU A 46 -16.40 5.76 5.52
C LEU A 46 -17.89 6.11 5.60
N THR A 47 -18.53 5.80 6.72
CA THR A 47 -19.89 6.26 7.05
C THR A 47 -19.87 7.64 7.71
N GLU A 48 -21.03 8.26 7.95
CA GLU A 48 -21.12 9.57 8.62
C GLU A 48 -20.61 9.48 10.07
N GLU A 49 -20.89 8.38 10.77
CA GLU A 49 -20.41 8.12 12.13
C GLU A 49 -18.89 7.92 12.16
N VAL A 50 -18.32 7.22 11.17
CA VAL A 50 -16.87 7.03 11.05
C VAL A 50 -16.17 8.34 10.69
N MET A 51 -16.80 9.19 9.87
CA MET A 51 -16.30 10.54 9.60
C MET A 51 -16.26 11.35 10.90
N GLU A 52 -17.31 11.32 11.71
CA GLU A 52 -17.33 12.00 12.99
C GLU A 52 -16.19 11.50 13.92
N GLU A 53 -15.99 10.19 14.00
CA GLU A 53 -14.86 9.61 14.73
C GLU A 53 -13.51 10.14 14.20
N ALA A 54 -13.30 10.10 12.88
CA ALA A 54 -12.06 10.57 12.26
C ALA A 54 -11.78 12.06 12.56
N LEU A 55 -12.82 12.90 12.56
CA LEU A 55 -12.72 14.31 12.93
C LEU A 55 -12.40 14.51 14.40
N GLN A 56 -13.05 13.75 15.30
CA GLN A 56 -12.74 13.77 16.74
C GLN A 56 -11.29 13.37 17.02
N LYS A 57 -10.74 12.43 16.23
CA LYS A 57 -9.33 12.01 16.30
C LYS A 57 -8.35 12.98 15.63
N LYS A 58 -8.84 14.09 15.06
CA LYS A 58 -8.03 15.11 14.36
C LYS A 58 -7.20 14.50 13.23
N SER A 59 -7.86 13.69 12.39
CA SER A 59 -7.25 13.04 11.25
C SER A 59 -6.99 14.05 10.14
N ASP A 60 -5.81 14.01 9.52
CA ASP A 60 -5.47 14.89 8.38
C ASP A 60 -5.73 14.20 7.03
N LEU A 61 -5.74 12.86 7.03
CA LEU A 61 -6.06 12.00 5.89
C LEU A 61 -6.83 10.77 6.38
N ILE A 62 -7.89 10.41 5.68
CA ILE A 62 -8.63 9.16 5.86
C ILE A 62 -8.28 8.23 4.70
N LEU A 63 -7.79 7.04 5.01
CA LEU A 63 -7.68 5.92 4.07
C LEU A 63 -8.90 5.01 4.28
N SER A 64 -9.84 5.07 3.35
CA SER A 64 -11.03 4.21 3.31
C SER A 64 -10.80 3.10 2.31
N TYR A 65 -10.96 1.83 2.70
CA TYR A 65 -10.78 0.71 1.77
C TYR A 65 -11.77 0.79 0.60
N HIS A 66 -13.06 0.96 0.91
CA HIS A 66 -14.09 1.21 -0.09
C HIS A 66 -14.15 2.71 -0.44
N PRO A 67 -14.23 3.07 -1.73
CA PRO A 67 -14.29 4.46 -2.14
C PRO A 67 -15.68 5.07 -1.83
N PRO A 68 -15.79 6.07 -0.94
CA PRO A 68 -17.08 6.72 -0.68
C PRO A 68 -17.62 7.38 -1.95
N ILE A 69 -16.73 7.99 -2.75
CA ILE A 69 -17.00 8.48 -4.11
C ILE A 69 -16.71 7.35 -5.10
N PHE A 70 -17.65 6.42 -5.29
CA PHE A 70 -17.48 5.34 -6.30
C PHE A 70 -17.99 5.74 -7.69
N ARG A 71 -18.94 6.67 -7.75
CA ARG A 71 -19.47 7.25 -8.99
C ARG A 71 -19.23 8.75 -8.99
N PRO A 72 -19.05 9.39 -10.16
CA PRO A 72 -18.92 10.83 -10.24
C PRO A 72 -20.10 11.55 -9.57
N LEU A 73 -19.79 12.48 -8.66
CA LEU A 73 -20.78 13.38 -8.08
C LEU A 73 -21.02 14.53 -9.04
N THR A 74 -22.28 14.74 -9.43
CA THR A 74 -22.65 15.88 -10.30
C THR A 74 -22.89 17.17 -9.53
N HIS A 75 -23.13 17.06 -8.21
CA HIS A 75 -23.38 18.16 -7.28
C HIS A 75 -22.76 17.80 -5.93
N ILE A 76 -22.42 18.82 -5.13
CA ILE A 76 -21.93 18.68 -3.76
C ILE A 76 -22.79 19.59 -2.87
N THR A 77 -23.79 19.00 -2.21
CA THR A 77 -24.79 19.65 -1.38
C THR A 77 -25.07 18.82 -0.11
N TRP A 78 -25.82 19.35 0.85
CA TRP A 78 -26.12 18.61 2.09
C TRP A 78 -27.18 17.49 1.93
N LYS A 79 -27.59 17.17 0.69
CA LYS A 79 -28.73 16.29 0.39
C LYS A 79 -28.42 14.81 0.61
N THR A 80 -27.31 14.31 0.09
CA THR A 80 -26.95 12.89 0.19
C THR A 80 -25.79 12.72 1.17
N TRP A 81 -25.76 11.57 1.86
CA TRP A 81 -24.71 11.27 2.84
C TRP A 81 -23.32 11.32 2.22
N LYS A 82 -23.15 10.86 0.97
CA LYS A 82 -21.86 10.93 0.26
C LYS A 82 -21.39 12.36 0.00
N GLU A 83 -22.31 13.24 -0.39
CA GLU A 83 -21.99 14.65 -0.57
C GLU A 83 -21.64 15.32 0.77
N ARG A 84 -22.37 14.97 1.85
CA ARG A 84 -22.06 15.46 3.20
C ARG A 84 -20.67 15.04 3.67
N LEU A 85 -20.26 13.79 3.42
CA LEU A 85 -18.89 13.33 3.71
C LEU A 85 -17.84 14.21 3.00
N VAL A 86 -18.05 14.51 1.71
CA VAL A 86 -17.13 15.37 0.96
C VAL A 86 -17.09 16.78 1.53
N ILE A 87 -18.24 17.36 1.85
CA ILE A 87 -18.29 18.71 2.42
C ILE A 87 -17.63 18.73 3.81
N GLN A 88 -17.93 17.77 4.68
CA GLN A 88 -17.29 17.65 5.99
C GLN A 88 -15.77 17.52 5.86
N ALA A 89 -15.29 16.67 4.94
CA ALA A 89 -13.87 16.51 4.69
C ALA A 89 -13.21 17.83 4.24
N LEU A 90 -13.84 18.55 3.30
CA LEU A 90 -13.32 19.82 2.79
C LEU A 90 -13.33 20.93 3.86
N GLU A 91 -14.43 21.08 4.61
CA GLU A 91 -14.57 22.08 5.67
C GLU A 91 -13.57 21.86 6.81
N ASN A 92 -13.25 20.60 7.11
CA ASN A 92 -12.28 20.25 8.14
C ASN A 92 -10.86 20.02 7.60
N ARG A 93 -10.62 20.27 6.30
CA ARG A 93 -9.33 20.07 5.61
C ARG A 93 -8.77 18.64 5.76
N VAL A 94 -9.62 17.63 5.69
CA VAL A 94 -9.25 16.22 5.77
C VAL A 94 -9.24 15.60 4.37
N GLY A 95 -8.15 14.94 4.01
CA GLY A 95 -8.10 14.22 2.73
C GLY A 95 -8.84 12.89 2.80
N ILE A 96 -9.29 12.40 1.65
CA ILE A 96 -9.84 11.03 1.53
C ILE A 96 -9.09 10.30 0.42
N TYR A 97 -8.47 9.18 0.76
CA TYR A 97 -7.78 8.29 -0.16
C TYR A 97 -8.43 6.90 -0.11
N SER A 98 -8.54 6.23 -1.26
CA SER A 98 -9.11 4.88 -1.35
C SER A 98 -8.29 3.99 -2.28
N PRO A 99 -7.66 2.91 -1.79
CA PRO A 99 -6.91 2.00 -2.65
C PRO A 99 -7.76 0.88 -3.28
N HIS A 100 -8.81 0.42 -2.59
CA HIS A 100 -9.76 -0.61 -3.03
C HIS A 100 -9.10 -1.78 -3.80
N THR A 101 -9.47 -2.01 -5.07
CA THR A 101 -8.99 -3.18 -5.83
C THR A 101 -7.48 -3.19 -6.08
N ALA A 102 -6.80 -2.04 -6.00
CA ALA A 102 -5.33 -2.02 -6.03
C ALA A 102 -4.72 -2.81 -4.85
N TYR A 103 -5.33 -2.69 -3.67
CA TYR A 103 -4.90 -3.43 -2.49
C TYR A 103 -5.35 -4.90 -2.53
N ASP A 104 -6.43 -5.25 -3.25
CA ASP A 104 -6.77 -6.65 -3.52
C ASP A 104 -5.74 -7.34 -4.40
N ALA A 105 -5.29 -6.65 -5.44
CA ALA A 105 -4.39 -7.18 -6.45
C ALA A 105 -2.93 -7.21 -6.01
N ALA A 106 -2.55 -6.36 -5.06
CA ALA A 106 -1.17 -6.25 -4.58
C ALA A 106 -0.64 -7.59 -4.02
N PRO A 107 0.60 -8.00 -4.36
CA PRO A 107 1.26 -9.21 -3.84
C PRO A 107 1.32 -9.27 -2.31
N GLN A 108 1.33 -8.13 -1.64
CA GLN A 108 1.30 -8.01 -0.17
C GLN A 108 -0.03 -7.43 0.35
N GLY A 109 -1.04 -7.43 -0.50
CA GLY A 109 -2.33 -6.82 -0.26
C GLY A 109 -3.27 -7.67 0.59
N VAL A 110 -4.55 -7.32 0.56
CA VAL A 110 -5.61 -7.90 1.40
C VAL A 110 -5.68 -9.42 1.23
N ASN A 111 -5.70 -9.90 -0.01
CA ASN A 111 -5.80 -11.34 -0.30
C ASN A 111 -4.60 -12.15 0.21
N SER A 112 -3.40 -11.59 0.11
CA SER A 112 -2.19 -12.22 0.64
C SER A 112 -2.17 -12.23 2.16
N TRP A 113 -2.65 -11.15 2.80
CA TRP A 113 -2.79 -11.09 4.26
C TRP A 113 -3.83 -12.11 4.77
N LEU A 114 -4.99 -12.21 4.12
CA LEU A 114 -6.02 -13.20 4.44
C LEU A 114 -5.50 -14.64 4.29
N ALA A 115 -4.75 -14.93 3.22
CA ALA A 115 -4.18 -16.26 2.99
C ALA A 115 -3.21 -16.69 4.10
N LYS A 116 -2.45 -15.76 4.69
CA LYS A 116 -1.56 -16.08 5.85
C LYS A 116 -2.34 -16.62 7.05
N GLY A 117 -3.60 -16.20 7.23
CA GLY A 117 -4.47 -16.70 8.29
C GLY A 117 -4.83 -18.19 8.16
N LEU A 118 -4.64 -18.78 6.98
CA LEU A 118 -4.88 -20.21 6.71
C LEU A 118 -3.66 -21.09 7.01
N GLY A 119 -2.54 -20.51 7.47
CA GLY A 119 -1.28 -21.20 7.73
C GLY A 119 -0.33 -21.19 6.55
N VAL A 120 0.62 -22.13 6.53
CA VAL A 120 1.64 -22.22 5.48
C VAL A 120 0.99 -22.78 4.21
N CYS A 121 0.64 -21.88 3.29
CA CYS A 121 0.06 -22.23 2.00
C CYS A 121 0.76 -21.49 0.85
N THR A 122 0.71 -22.06 -0.34
CA THR A 122 1.05 -21.34 -1.57
C THR A 122 -0.22 -20.70 -2.11
N SER A 123 -0.21 -19.38 -2.36
CA SER A 123 -1.34 -18.66 -2.93
C SER A 123 -0.99 -18.16 -4.32
N ARG A 124 -1.95 -18.28 -5.24
CA ARG A 124 -1.87 -17.77 -6.61
C ARG A 124 -3.11 -16.94 -6.89
N PRO A 125 -3.03 -15.90 -7.74
CA PRO A 125 -4.21 -15.13 -8.08
C PRO A 125 -5.16 -16.00 -8.91
N ILE A 126 -6.46 -15.85 -8.67
CA ILE A 126 -7.48 -16.43 -9.56
C ILE A 126 -7.44 -15.70 -10.91
N HIS A 127 -7.37 -14.37 -10.86
CA HIS A 127 -7.20 -13.51 -12.02
C HIS A 127 -5.94 -12.65 -11.83
N PRO A 128 -4.85 -12.91 -12.58
CA PRO A 128 -3.67 -12.06 -12.55
C PRO A 128 -4.01 -10.64 -13.02
N SER A 129 -3.44 -9.63 -12.37
CA SER A 129 -3.55 -8.25 -12.84
C SER A 129 -2.91 -8.12 -14.24
N LYS A 130 -3.54 -7.31 -15.09
CA LYS A 130 -3.04 -6.98 -16.44
C LYS A 130 -2.23 -5.70 -16.48
N ALA A 131 -1.97 -5.07 -15.32
CA ALA A 131 -1.15 -3.88 -15.22
C ALA A 131 0.21 -4.15 -15.89
N ALA A 132 0.56 -3.33 -16.88
CA ALA A 132 1.75 -3.55 -17.70
C ALA A 132 3.04 -3.59 -16.86
N ASN A 133 3.07 -2.85 -15.75
CA ASN A 133 4.15 -2.83 -14.77
C ASN A 133 3.56 -2.74 -13.35
N TYR A 134 4.15 -3.47 -12.41
CA TYR A 134 4.08 -3.10 -11.00
C TYR A 134 4.91 -1.79 -10.86
N PRO A 135 4.38 -0.70 -10.28
CA PRO A 135 4.97 0.64 -10.37
C PRO A 135 6.25 0.77 -9.57
N THR A 136 6.54 -0.18 -8.68
CA THR A 136 7.78 -0.12 -7.95
C THR A 136 8.87 -0.67 -8.83
N GLY A 137 9.82 0.17 -9.23
CA GLY A 137 10.93 -0.25 -10.08
C GLY A 137 11.56 -1.54 -9.57
N GLY A 138 11.66 -2.55 -10.44
CA GLY A 138 12.26 -3.85 -10.12
C GLY A 138 11.27 -5.01 -10.00
N THR A 139 11.82 -6.21 -9.81
CA THR A 139 11.08 -7.49 -9.74
C THR A 139 10.97 -8.02 -8.31
N HIS A 140 11.68 -7.41 -7.36
CA HIS A 140 11.75 -7.83 -5.97
C HIS A 140 11.61 -6.64 -5.02
N ARG A 141 11.04 -6.89 -3.85
CA ARG A 141 11.09 -6.00 -2.69
C ARG A 141 11.88 -6.64 -1.57
N VAL A 142 12.82 -5.89 -1.00
CA VAL A 142 13.58 -6.27 0.19
C VAL A 142 13.18 -5.35 1.31
N GLU A 143 12.60 -5.90 2.38
CA GLU A 143 12.21 -5.16 3.58
C GLU A 143 13.10 -5.56 4.75
N PHE A 144 13.58 -4.59 5.51
CA PHE A 144 14.34 -4.82 6.74
C PHE A 144 14.24 -3.62 7.71
N SER A 145 14.49 -3.86 9.00
CA SER A 145 14.43 -2.82 10.04
C SER A 145 15.83 -2.35 10.45
N VAL A 146 15.99 -1.07 10.74
CA VAL A 146 17.22 -0.46 11.26
C VAL A 146 16.89 0.29 12.56
N ASN A 147 17.64 -0.02 13.63
CA ASN A 147 17.34 0.47 14.98
C ASN A 147 18.23 1.66 15.41
N SER A 148 19.09 2.18 14.51
CA SER A 148 20.00 3.29 14.82
C SER A 148 20.10 4.25 13.64
N THR A 149 19.93 5.55 13.92
CA THR A 149 20.06 6.63 12.93
C THR A 149 21.45 6.65 12.28
N GLN A 150 22.50 6.32 13.04
CA GLN A 150 23.86 6.27 12.50
C GLN A 150 24.06 5.10 11.51
N HIS A 151 23.31 4.00 11.68
CA HIS A 151 23.31 2.88 10.75
C HIS A 151 22.43 3.15 9.52
N LEU A 152 21.35 3.90 9.71
CA LEU A 152 20.42 4.29 8.64
C LEU A 152 21.13 5.03 7.51
N ASP A 153 21.92 6.06 7.82
CA ASP A 153 22.63 6.85 6.80
C ASP A 153 23.63 6.02 6.00
N LYS A 154 24.35 5.11 6.67
CA LYS A 154 25.30 4.19 6.03
C LYS A 154 24.59 3.23 5.09
N VAL A 155 23.46 2.66 5.53
CA VAL A 155 22.68 1.72 4.73
C VAL A 155 22.04 2.43 3.53
N ILE A 156 21.41 3.58 3.74
CA ILE A 156 20.81 4.37 2.66
C ILE A 156 21.87 4.77 1.64
N SER A 157 23.04 5.26 2.08
CA SER A 157 24.10 5.67 1.16
C SER A 157 24.62 4.50 0.33
N ALA A 158 24.87 3.35 0.95
CA ALA A 158 25.37 2.17 0.25
C ALA A 158 24.35 1.59 -0.74
N VAL A 159 23.07 1.58 -0.37
CA VAL A 159 22.01 1.03 -1.22
C VAL A 159 21.64 1.98 -2.36
N LYS A 160 21.75 3.31 -2.17
CA LYS A 160 21.53 4.31 -3.22
C LYS A 160 22.52 4.21 -4.38
N GLU A 161 23.74 3.71 -4.12
CA GLU A 161 24.75 3.50 -5.17
C GLU A 161 24.42 2.30 -6.09
N ILE A 162 23.49 1.44 -5.70
CA ILE A 162 23.04 0.31 -6.53
C ILE A 162 22.05 0.84 -7.56
N ALA A 163 22.38 0.68 -8.84
CA ALA A 163 21.52 1.09 -9.95
C ALA A 163 20.17 0.35 -9.93
N ASN A 164 19.11 1.01 -10.40
CA ASN A 164 17.76 0.46 -10.52
C ASN A 164 17.10 0.05 -9.19
N ILE A 165 17.39 0.80 -8.11
CA ILE A 165 16.69 0.64 -6.83
C ILE A 165 15.80 1.85 -6.54
N SER A 166 14.56 1.59 -6.13
CA SER A 166 13.70 2.58 -5.47
C SER A 166 13.65 2.30 -3.97
N ILE A 167 13.94 3.32 -3.16
CA ILE A 167 14.03 3.21 -1.70
C ILE A 167 12.87 4.00 -1.07
N THR A 168 12.06 3.32 -0.27
CA THR A 168 11.06 3.94 0.59
C THR A 168 11.38 3.57 2.03
N SER A 169 11.54 4.55 2.91
CA SER A 169 11.73 4.32 4.35
C SER A 169 10.56 4.89 5.14
N PHE A 170 10.17 4.20 6.19
CA PHE A 170 9.14 4.65 7.11
C PHE A 170 9.54 4.30 8.55
N SER A 171 9.49 5.31 9.41
CA SER A 171 9.74 5.13 10.83
C SER A 171 8.51 4.51 11.49
N THR A 172 8.70 3.39 12.15
CA THR A 172 7.68 2.67 12.92
C THR A 172 8.08 2.68 14.39
N ARG A 173 7.15 3.04 15.27
CA ARG A 173 7.33 2.87 16.72
C ARG A 173 6.62 1.58 17.13
N THR A 174 7.38 0.62 17.63
CA THR A 174 6.89 -0.63 18.19
C THR A 174 7.50 -0.78 19.58
N ASP A 175 6.66 -0.97 20.61
CA ASP A 175 7.06 -1.19 22.00
C ASP A 175 8.10 -0.17 22.54
N ASP A 176 7.85 1.13 22.33
CA ASP A 176 8.71 2.26 22.73
C ASP A 176 10.11 2.33 22.08
N GLU A 177 10.45 1.42 21.15
CA GLU A 177 11.66 1.52 20.33
C GLU A 177 11.34 2.12 18.94
N GLU A 178 12.10 3.15 18.56
CA GLU A 178 12.01 3.74 17.22
C GLU A 178 12.82 2.88 16.23
N GLN A 179 12.12 2.16 15.36
CA GLN A 179 12.73 1.40 14.27
C GLN A 179 12.39 2.06 12.94
N THR A 180 13.38 2.17 12.06
CA THR A 180 13.13 2.59 10.68
C THR A 180 13.03 1.34 9.81
N ARG A 181 11.83 1.06 9.28
CA ARG A 181 11.66 0.01 8.28
C ARG A 181 12.03 0.57 6.92
N ILE A 182 12.96 -0.10 6.25
CA ILE A 182 13.41 0.22 4.90
C ILE A 182 12.80 -0.79 3.96
N SER A 183 12.15 -0.29 2.92
CA SER A 183 11.60 -1.07 1.81
C SER A 183 12.34 -0.67 0.53
N LEU A 184 13.01 -1.63 -0.08
CA LEU A 184 13.77 -1.47 -1.32
C LEU A 184 13.08 -2.23 -2.44
N ASN A 185 12.76 -1.58 -3.55
CA ASN A 185 12.34 -2.27 -4.77
C ASN A 185 13.53 -2.33 -5.74
N CYS A 186 13.83 -3.51 -6.28
CA CYS A 186 15.05 -3.77 -7.06
C CYS A 186 14.82 -4.87 -8.12
N SER A 187 15.60 -4.84 -9.21
CA SER A 187 15.60 -5.93 -10.20
C SER A 187 16.24 -7.21 -9.63
N GLN A 188 16.11 -8.34 -10.34
CA GLN A 188 16.80 -9.59 -9.97
C GLN A 188 18.32 -9.42 -9.86
N GLU A 189 18.92 -8.63 -10.75
CA GLU A 189 20.35 -8.33 -10.75
C GLU A 189 20.75 -7.47 -9.53
N ALA A 190 19.94 -6.46 -9.22
CA ALA A 190 20.16 -5.59 -8.07
C ALA A 190 19.89 -6.32 -6.75
N LEU A 191 18.96 -7.28 -6.71
CA LEU A 191 18.69 -8.11 -5.53
C LEU A 191 19.96 -8.82 -5.04
N LEU A 192 20.77 -9.38 -5.95
CA LEU A 192 22.01 -10.04 -5.58
C LEU A 192 23.00 -9.08 -4.90
N GLN A 193 23.08 -7.84 -5.39
CA GLN A 193 23.94 -6.80 -4.82
C GLN A 193 23.44 -6.35 -3.45
N VAL A 194 22.12 -6.14 -3.30
CA VAL A 194 21.48 -5.82 -2.03
C VAL A 194 21.71 -6.93 -1.02
N MET A 195 21.55 -8.19 -1.41
CA MET A 195 21.76 -9.34 -0.53
C MET A 195 23.22 -9.51 -0.14
N ALA A 196 24.17 -9.27 -1.06
CA ALA A 196 25.59 -9.27 -0.75
C ALA A 196 25.91 -8.19 0.29
N PHE A 197 25.43 -6.96 0.07
CA PHE A 197 25.59 -5.84 1.02
C PHE A 197 25.02 -6.18 2.39
N LEU A 198 23.76 -6.62 2.44
CA LEU A 198 23.09 -6.99 3.68
C LEU A 198 23.91 -8.09 4.39
N SER A 199 24.27 -9.17 3.68
CA SER A 199 25.00 -10.29 4.28
C SER A 199 26.34 -9.91 4.95
N GLN A 200 27.03 -8.89 4.42
CA GLN A 200 28.29 -8.36 4.96
C GLN A 200 28.08 -7.37 6.11
N ASN A 201 26.85 -6.88 6.30
CA ASN A 201 26.52 -5.78 7.20
C ASN A 201 25.40 -6.14 8.18
N ARG A 202 25.30 -7.41 8.59
CA ARG A 202 24.24 -7.94 9.47
C ARG A 202 24.10 -7.18 10.79
N GLN A 203 25.15 -6.50 11.26
CA GLN A 203 25.10 -5.67 12.47
C GLN A 203 24.22 -4.42 12.34
N PHE A 204 23.87 -3.99 11.13
CA PHE A 204 23.16 -2.73 10.89
C PHE A 204 21.64 -2.88 10.75
N TYR A 205 21.11 -4.10 10.61
CA TYR A 205 19.69 -4.30 10.39
C TYR A 205 19.17 -5.58 11.05
N GLN A 206 17.88 -5.61 11.33
CA GLN A 206 17.17 -6.75 11.88
C GLN A 206 16.10 -7.21 10.90
N LYS A 207 15.91 -8.53 10.80
CA LYS A 207 14.85 -9.22 10.05
C LYS A 207 14.76 -8.80 8.58
N THR A 208 15.24 -9.64 7.66
CA THR A 208 15.11 -9.40 6.21
C THR A 208 13.99 -10.24 5.62
N GLU A 209 13.07 -9.61 4.92
CA GLU A 209 12.03 -10.26 4.11
C GLU A 209 12.29 -9.92 2.64
N ILE A 210 12.40 -10.95 1.79
CA ILE A 210 12.53 -10.79 0.33
C ILE A 210 11.22 -11.24 -0.30
N LEU A 211 10.68 -10.39 -1.16
CA LEU A 211 9.36 -10.55 -1.75
C LEU A 211 9.52 -10.47 -3.26
N LEU A 212 9.02 -11.48 -3.96
CA LEU A 212 8.89 -11.42 -5.41
C LEU A 212 7.68 -10.52 -5.74
N LEU A 213 7.90 -9.46 -6.51
CA LEU A 213 6.86 -8.53 -6.96
C LEU A 213 6.24 -8.97 -8.29
N GLU A 214 6.93 -9.84 -9.02
CA GLU A 214 6.38 -10.51 -10.19
C GLU A 214 5.44 -11.65 -9.79
N LYS A 215 4.24 -11.66 -10.37
CA LYS A 215 3.39 -12.84 -10.39
C LYS A 215 3.73 -13.58 -11.67
N SER A 216 4.18 -14.84 -11.56
CA SER A 216 4.53 -15.65 -12.73
C SER A 216 3.36 -15.70 -13.72
N LEU A 217 3.53 -15.10 -14.89
CA LEU A 217 2.76 -15.46 -16.07
C LEU A 217 3.29 -16.81 -16.52
N GLN A 218 2.66 -17.91 -16.10
CA GLN A 218 2.89 -19.17 -16.79
C GLN A 218 1.70 -19.49 -17.67
N SER A 219 1.93 -19.23 -18.96
CA SER A 219 1.45 -20.06 -20.05
C SER A 219 1.77 -21.53 -19.79
N GLU A 220 0.74 -22.35 -19.95
CA GLU A 220 0.73 -23.80 -20.21
C GLU A 220 1.09 -24.83 -19.11
N SER A 221 0.05 -25.63 -18.83
CA SER A 221 0.03 -27.06 -18.49
C SER A 221 0.26 -27.56 -17.04
N TRP A 222 -0.88 -27.87 -16.38
CA TRP A 222 -1.20 -29.06 -15.56
C TRP A 222 -0.76 -29.13 -14.06
N PRO A 223 -1.33 -30.04 -13.24
CA PRO A 223 -2.72 -30.03 -12.77
C PRO A 223 -2.79 -30.12 -11.22
N CYS A 224 -3.43 -29.16 -10.56
CA CYS A 224 -4.06 -29.32 -9.24
C CYS A 224 -4.90 -28.08 -8.99
N VAL A 225 -6.13 -28.10 -9.48
CA VAL A 225 -7.10 -27.05 -9.25
C VAL A 225 -7.95 -27.47 -8.05
N LEU A 226 -7.84 -26.74 -6.95
CA LEU A 226 -8.88 -26.77 -5.92
C LEU A 226 -9.93 -25.74 -6.36
N VAL A 227 -10.94 -26.23 -7.10
CA VAL A 227 -12.12 -25.44 -7.47
C VAL A 227 -13.00 -25.37 -6.24
N LEU A 228 -12.93 -24.26 -5.48
CA LEU A 228 -14.03 -23.90 -4.59
C LEU A 228 -15.08 -23.15 -5.41
N GLY A 229 -15.94 -23.93 -6.04
CA GLY A 229 -17.20 -23.41 -6.56
C GLY A 229 -18.16 -23.16 -5.40
N ALA A 230 -18.74 -21.98 -5.34
CA ALA A 230 -19.99 -21.74 -4.63
C ALA A 230 -20.88 -20.82 -5.49
N PRO A 231 -22.20 -21.06 -5.49
CA PRO A 231 -23.09 -20.65 -6.56
C PRO A 231 -23.54 -19.20 -6.46
N CYS A 232 -23.95 -18.69 -7.61
CA CYS A 232 -24.72 -17.48 -7.81
C CYS A 232 -25.94 -17.44 -6.85
N CYS A 233 -25.89 -16.58 -5.83
CA CYS A 233 -27.10 -16.16 -5.12
C CYS A 233 -27.66 -14.92 -5.82
N ARG A 234 -28.59 -15.17 -6.75
CA ARG A 234 -29.66 -14.22 -7.03
C ARG A 234 -30.76 -14.44 -5.99
N GLY A 235 -31.21 -13.35 -5.38
CA GLY A 235 -32.34 -13.27 -4.45
C GLY A 235 -32.49 -11.84 -4.01
#